data_AF-A0A4Y2IJQ4-F1
#
_entry.id   AF-A0A4Y2IJQ4-F1
#
_cell.length_a   1.000
_cell.length_b   1.000
_cell.length_c   1.000
_cell.angle_alpha   90.00
_cell.angle_beta   90.00
_cell.angle_gamma   90.00
#
_symmetry.space_group_name_H-M   'P 1'
#
loop_
_entity.id
_entity.type
_entity.pdbx_description
1 polymer ?
#
loop_
_entity_poly.entity_id
_entity_poly.type
_entity_poly.pdbx_seq_one_letter_code
_entity_poly.pdbx_strand_id
1 'polypeptide(L)'
;MDEAQRMDKDLYELRDNSSLPFKPIEVPNSMSPLYCDVSNGQVRPYVPEKFRLKIFHSIHDITHSRRKATTDAVRRSAKGRGTSLNNSQPSSSDIPEEVKYTLDN
;
A
#
# COMPACT_ATOMS: atom_id res chain seq x y z
N MET A 1 -11.51 22.74 4.04
CA MET A 1 -10.92 21.94 5.16
C MET A 1 -10.47 22.90 6.23
N ASP A 2 -9.58 23.82 5.87
CA ASP A 2 -9.31 25.12 6.49
C ASP A 2 -10.51 25.79 7.18
N GLU A 3 -11.61 26.06 6.48
CA GLU A 3 -12.78 26.72 7.09
C GLU A 3 -13.37 25.90 8.25
N ALA A 4 -13.41 24.58 8.08
CA ALA A 4 -13.92 23.68 9.10
C ALA A 4 -13.02 23.61 10.32
N GLN A 5 -11.70 23.67 10.14
CA GLN A 5 -10.76 23.75 11.25
C GLN A 5 -11.00 25.05 12.05
N ARG A 6 -11.15 26.18 11.35
CA ARG A 6 -11.38 27.48 12.00
C ARG A 6 -12.66 27.54 12.84
N MET A 7 -13.69 26.82 12.43
CA MET A 7 -14.98 26.77 13.13
C MET A 7 -15.06 25.66 14.19
N ASP A 8 -14.05 24.79 14.28
CA ASP A 8 -14.02 23.67 15.22
C ASP A 8 -13.53 24.14 16.59
N LYS A 9 -14.39 24.00 17.60
CA LYS A 9 -14.09 24.42 18.97
C LYS A 9 -13.02 23.54 19.62
N ASP A 10 -12.98 22.25 19.27
CA ASP A 10 -11.99 21.30 19.79
C ASP A 10 -10.57 21.78 19.47
N LEU A 11 -10.37 22.37 18.27
CA LEU A 11 -9.06 22.86 17.86
C LEU A 11 -8.59 24.04 18.72
N TYR A 12 -9.51 24.91 19.14
CA TYR A 12 -9.19 26.03 20.02
C TYR A 12 -8.71 25.52 21.39
N GLU A 13 -9.47 24.58 21.98
CA GLU A 13 -9.11 23.98 23.27
C GLU A 13 -7.79 23.21 23.20
N LEU A 14 -7.56 22.48 22.11
CA LEU A 14 -6.34 21.69 21.93
C LEU A 14 -5.11 22.58 21.73
N ARG A 15 -5.25 23.75 21.09
CA ARG A 15 -4.15 24.69 20.92
C ARG A 15 -3.81 25.43 22.21
N ASP A 16 -4.82 25.83 22.97
CA ASP A 16 -4.63 26.76 24.09
C ASP A 16 -4.46 26.03 25.44
N ASN A 17 -4.99 24.82 25.58
CA ASN A 17 -4.99 24.07 26.85
C ASN A 17 -4.20 22.76 26.82
N SER A 18 -3.51 22.44 25.72
CA SER A 18 -2.69 21.22 25.62
C SER A 18 -1.23 21.52 25.34
N SER A 19 -0.34 20.57 25.65
CA SER A 19 1.09 20.66 25.30
C SER A 19 1.37 20.28 23.84
N LEU A 20 0.34 20.02 23.02
CA LEU A 20 0.51 19.67 21.61
C LEU A 20 0.91 20.91 20.81
N PRO A 21 2.05 20.88 20.10
CA PRO A 21 2.51 22.03 19.34
C PRO A 21 1.74 22.14 18.03
N PHE A 22 0.56 22.76 18.06
CA PHE A 22 -0.18 23.12 16.84
C PHE A 22 0.40 24.38 16.21
N LYS A 23 0.69 24.31 14.91
CA LYS A 23 1.16 25.46 14.12
C LYS A 23 0.32 25.63 12.84
N PRO A 24 0.03 26.87 12.44
CA PRO A 24 -0.53 27.14 11.12
C PRO A 24 0.53 26.87 10.05
N ILE A 25 0.14 26.16 8.99
CA ILE A 25 0.98 25.86 7.82
C ILE A 25 0.26 26.35 6.58
N GLU A 26 0.94 27.18 5.81
CA GLU A 26 0.44 27.67 4.53
C GLU A 26 0.41 26.54 3.50
N VAL A 27 -0.73 26.41 2.82
CA VAL A 27 -0.93 25.40 1.78
C VAL A 27 -1.11 26.12 0.44
N PRO A 28 -0.40 25.71 -0.63
CA PRO A 28 -0.59 26.29 -1.94
C PRO A 28 -2.06 26.27 -2.37
N ASN A 29 -2.54 27.38 -2.92
CA ASN A 29 -3.93 27.57 -3.36
C ASN A 29 -4.99 27.55 -2.24
N SER A 30 -4.59 27.67 -0.97
CA SER A 30 -5.50 27.89 0.14
C SER A 30 -5.50 29.35 0.55
N MET A 31 -6.68 29.90 0.84
CA MET A 31 -6.83 31.27 1.36
C MET A 31 -6.60 31.35 2.88
N SER A 32 -6.48 30.21 3.55
CA SER A 32 -6.27 30.12 4.98
C SER A 32 -5.31 28.97 5.32
N PRO A 33 -4.46 29.14 6.34
CA PRO A 33 -3.54 28.09 6.74
C PRO A 33 -4.29 26.89 7.33
N LEU A 34 -3.67 25.72 7.25
CA LEU A 34 -4.11 24.55 8.00
C LEU A 34 -3.37 24.48 9.33
N TYR A 35 -4.10 24.23 10.41
CA TYR A 35 -3.49 23.89 11.68
C TYR A 35 -3.02 22.45 11.67
N CYS A 36 -1.75 22.28 12.01
CA CYS A 36 -1.07 20.99 12.03
C CYS A 36 -0.38 20.78 13.37
N ASP A 37 -0.49 19.58 13.91
CA ASP A 37 0.40 19.12 14.96
C ASP A 37 1.79 18.91 14.34
N VAL A 38 2.82 19.49 14.94
CA VAL A 38 4.22 19.33 14.51
C VAL A 38 5.05 18.55 15.52
N SER A 39 4.39 17.81 16.41
CA SER A 39 5.05 16.95 17.38
C SER A 39 5.97 15.94 16.68
N ASN A 40 7.09 15.63 17.34
CA ASN A 40 8.02 14.58 16.92
C ASN A 40 8.60 14.76 15.51
N GLY A 41 8.64 16.00 15.00
CA GLY A 41 9.19 16.32 13.68
C GLY A 41 8.30 15.86 12.50
N GLN A 42 7.07 15.42 12.76
CA GLN A 42 6.11 15.05 11.71
C GLN A 42 4.96 16.04 11.68
N VAL A 43 4.64 16.52 10.47
CA VAL A 43 3.50 17.42 10.26
C VAL A 43 2.23 16.59 10.08
N ARG A 44 1.26 16.75 10.98
CA ARG A 44 -0.04 16.07 10.94
C ARG A 44 -1.17 17.11 10.93
N PRO A 45 -1.93 17.27 9.84
CA PRO A 45 -3.05 18.21 9.83
C PRO A 45 -4.12 17.79 10.84
N TYR A 46 -4.64 18.75 11.60
CA TYR A 46 -5.80 18.52 12.44
C TYR A 46 -6.99 18.11 11.58
N VAL A 47 -7.77 17.12 12.00
CA VAL A 47 -8.96 16.69 11.27
C VAL A 47 -10.22 17.08 12.05
N PRO A 48 -10.98 18.07 11.57
CA PRO A 48 -12.24 18.46 12.19
C PRO A 48 -13.22 17.30 12.23
N GLU A 49 -14.07 17.29 13.26
CA GLU A 49 -15.01 16.19 13.55
C GLU A 49 -15.75 15.69 12.30
N LYS A 50 -16.33 16.63 11.54
CA LYS A 50 -17.12 16.33 10.33
C LYS A 50 -16.37 15.57 9.23
N PHE A 51 -15.03 15.57 9.26
CA PHE A 51 -14.19 14.87 8.30
C PHE A 51 -13.56 13.58 8.84
N ARG A 52 -13.57 13.35 10.16
CA ARG A 52 -12.89 12.20 10.80
C ARG A 52 -13.38 10.87 10.19
N LEU A 53 -14.69 10.67 10.05
CA LEU A 53 -15.26 9.45 9.47
C LEU A 53 -14.93 9.28 7.98
N LYS A 54 -15.02 10.36 7.20
CA LYS A 54 -14.73 10.33 5.76
C LYS A 54 -13.26 9.98 5.48
N ILE A 55 -12.34 10.59 6.23
CA ILE A 55 -10.91 10.31 6.12
C ILE A 55 -10.61 8.87 6.57
N PHE A 56 -11.22 8.43 7.67
CA PHE A 56 -11.10 7.05 8.13
C PHE A 56 -11.50 6.05 7.06
N HIS A 57 -12.70 6.16 6.46
CA HIS A 57 -13.13 5.27 5.37
C HIS A 57 -12.20 5.34 4.16
N SER A 58 -11.78 6.54 3.75
CA SER A 58 -10.88 6.71 2.60
C SER A 58 -9.55 5.94 2.80
N ILE A 59 -8.96 6.03 4.00
CA ILE A 59 -7.72 5.30 4.31
C ILE A 59 -8.00 3.80 4.46
N HIS A 60 -9.07 3.44 5.16
CA HIS A 60 -9.48 2.07 5.39
C HIS A 60 -9.67 1.29 4.09
N ASP A 61 -10.41 1.86 3.13
CA ASP A 61 -10.75 1.22 1.86
C ASP A 61 -9.50 1.03 0.97
N ILE A 62 -8.59 2.01 0.97
CA ILE A 62 -7.27 1.88 0.32
C ILE A 62 -6.45 0.75 0.97
N THR A 63 -6.50 0.63 2.29
CA THR A 63 -5.70 -0.38 3.00
C THR A 63 -6.23 -1.79 2.76
N HIS A 64 -7.55 -1.97 2.66
CA HIS A 64 -8.15 -3.24 2.28
C HIS A 64 -7.83 -3.66 0.85
N SER A 65 -7.89 -2.72 -0.10
CA SER A 65 -7.52 -3.02 -1.50
C SER A 65 -6.05 -3.44 -1.61
N ARG A 66 -5.14 -2.77 -0.89
CA ARG A 66 -3.72 -3.15 -0.84
C ARG A 66 -3.49 -4.50 -0.18
N ARG A 67 -4.09 -4.76 0.98
CA ARG A 67 -3.97 -6.08 1.64
C ARG A 67 -4.46 -7.20 0.74
N LYS A 68 -5.62 -7.03 0.11
CA LYS A 68 -6.16 -8.01 -0.85
C LYS A 68 -5.21 -8.22 -2.02
N ALA A 69 -4.67 -7.14 -2.61
CA ALA A 69 -3.73 -7.22 -3.71
C ALA A 69 -2.44 -7.97 -3.32
N THR A 70 -1.88 -7.70 -2.13
CA THR A 70 -0.69 -8.40 -1.64
C THR A 70 -0.97 -9.89 -1.38
N THR A 71 -2.09 -10.21 -0.72
CA THR A 71 -2.48 -11.61 -0.50
C THR A 71 -2.70 -12.34 -1.81
N ASP A 72 -3.35 -11.71 -2.78
CA ASP A 72 -3.57 -12.30 -4.10
C ASP A 72 -2.24 -12.46 -4.87
N ALA A 73 -1.31 -11.51 -4.78
CA ALA A 73 0.01 -11.62 -5.39
C ALA A 73 0.83 -12.76 -4.78
N VAL A 74 0.89 -12.87 -3.45
CA VAL A 74 1.53 -13.99 -2.74
C VAL A 74 0.89 -15.32 -3.12
N ARG A 75 -0.44 -15.38 -3.19
CA ARG A 75 -1.17 -16.58 -3.63
C ARG A 75 -0.84 -16.98 -5.06
N ARG A 76 -0.73 -16.02 -5.98
CA ARG A 76 -0.32 -16.27 -7.38
C ARG A 76 1.13 -16.70 -7.51
N SER A 77 2.01 -16.20 -6.64
CA SER A 77 3.42 -16.62 -6.62
C SER A 77 3.60 -18.01 -6.01
N ALA A 78 2.76 -18.40 -5.05
CA ALA A 78 2.81 -19.72 -4.41
C ALA A 78 2.17 -20.82 -5.27
N LYS A 79 1.23 -20.48 -6.16
CA LYS A 79 0.84 -21.37 -7.26
C LYS A 79 1.96 -21.34 -8.30
N GLY A 80 2.89 -22.26 -8.16
CA GLY A 80 3.99 -22.45 -9.10
C GLY A 80 3.50 -22.39 -10.55
N ARG A 81 4.32 -21.78 -11.40
CA ARG A 81 4.22 -21.93 -12.85
C ARG A 81 4.36 -23.42 -13.16
N GLY A 82 3.24 -24.14 -13.22
CA GLY A 82 3.19 -25.47 -13.78
C GLY A 82 3.50 -25.37 -15.26
N THR A 83 4.78 -25.46 -15.62
CA THR A 83 5.17 -25.84 -16.97
C THR A 83 4.61 -27.23 -17.18
N SER A 84 3.56 -27.35 -17.99
CA SER A 84 3.06 -28.63 -18.47
C SER A 84 4.16 -29.28 -19.29
N LEU A 85 4.98 -30.13 -18.66
CA LEU A 85 5.84 -31.08 -19.35
C LEU A 85 4.91 -32.10 -20.00
N ASN A 86 4.64 -31.86 -21.28
CA ASN A 86 4.08 -32.82 -22.21
C ASN A 86 4.98 -34.06 -22.22
N ASN A 87 4.51 -35.11 -21.53
CA ASN A 87 5.14 -36.42 -21.54
C ASN A 87 4.79 -37.11 -22.86
N SER A 88 5.50 -36.78 -23.93
CA SER A 88 5.51 -37.58 -25.16
C SER A 88 6.73 -38.48 -25.10
N GLN A 89 6.52 -39.80 -25.03
CA GLN A 89 7.58 -40.79 -25.20
C GLN A 89 8.35 -40.47 -26.50
N PRO A 90 9.68 -40.35 -26.48
CA PRO A 90 10.44 -40.25 -27.72
C PRO A 90 10.31 -41.57 -28.50
N SER A 91 9.96 -41.45 -29.77
CA SER A 91 9.93 -42.54 -30.74
C SER A 91 11.36 -43.07 -30.96
N SER A 92 11.52 -44.39 -31.14
CA SER A 92 12.84 -45.03 -31.30
C SER A 92 13.58 -44.63 -32.60
N SER A 93 13.00 -43.74 -33.41
CA SER A 93 13.61 -43.15 -34.60
C SER A 93 14.63 -42.05 -34.31
N ASP A 94 14.64 -41.52 -33.09
CA ASP A 94 15.35 -40.27 -32.79
C ASP A 94 16.69 -40.48 -32.04
N ILE A 95 17.20 -41.72 -32.00
CA ILE A 95 18.53 -42.00 -31.45
C ILE A 95 19.57 -41.92 -32.57
N PRO A 96 20.52 -40.97 -32.55
CA PRO A 96 21.62 -40.93 -33.52
C PRO A 96 22.47 -42.20 -33.43
N GLU A 97 22.87 -42.71 -34.58
CA GLU A 97 23.52 -44.03 -34.78
C GLU A 97 24.93 -44.15 -34.17
N GLU A 98 25.36 -43.18 -33.36
CA GLU A 98 26.72 -43.04 -32.84
C GLU A 98 26.91 -43.62 -31.42
N VAL A 99 25.86 -44.17 -30.81
CA VAL A 99 25.92 -44.75 -29.44
C VAL A 99 26.00 -46.28 -29.42
N LYS A 100 26.15 -46.94 -30.58
CA LYS A 100 26.10 -48.40 -30.71
C LYS A 100 27.41 -49.15 -30.39
N TYR A 101 28.50 -48.47 -30.01
CA TYR A 101 29.81 -49.14 -29.94
C TYR A 101 30.61 -48.82 -28.67
N THR A 102 30.01 -48.92 -27.48
CA THR A 102 30.77 -49.10 -26.23
C THR A 102 29.89 -49.77 -25.18
N LEU A 103 29.68 -51.07 -25.32
CA LEU A 103 29.35 -52.03 -24.26
C LEU A 103 29.75 -53.42 -24.81
N ASP A 104 31.03 -53.74 -24.60
CA ASP A 104 31.56 -55.07 -24.26
C ASP A 104 31.45 -56.22 -25.29
N ASN A 105 32.40 -56.27 -26.24
CA ASN A 105 33.32 -57.42 -26.42
C ASN A 105 34.50 -57.06 -27.35
#